data_AF-A0A257NDJ4-F1
#
_entry.id   AF-A0A257NDJ4-F1
#
_cell.length_a   1.000
_cell.length_b   1.000
_cell.length_c   1.000
_cell.angle_alpha   90.00
_cell.angle_beta   90.00
_cell.angle_gamma   90.00
#
_symmetry.space_group_name_H-M   'P 1'
#
loop_
_entity.id
_entity.type
_entity.pdbx_description
1 polymer ?
#
loop_
_entity_poly.entity_id
_entity_poly.type
_entity_poly.pdbx_seq_one_letter_code
_entity_poly.pdbx_strand_id
1 'polypeptide(L)'
;LLRAVEEFHIYIANNQTFITNYGERYRQGDRISSGFVESAVNYVVAKRFTKRQQMQWSPKGAHLLLQMRTRVLNGELEQTFRNWHPNFRAVNDEKIKKAA
;
A
#
# COMPACT_ATOMS: atom_id res chain seq x y z
N LEU A 1 -23.19 16.76 22.88
CA LEU A 1 -23.84 15.88 21.88
C LEU A 1 -24.35 16.67 20.67
N LEU A 2 -25.21 17.68 20.85
CA LEU A 2 -25.74 18.50 19.75
C LEU A 2 -24.66 19.14 18.87
N ARG A 3 -23.63 19.75 19.48
CA ARG A 3 -22.51 20.37 18.75
C ARG A 3 -21.79 19.41 17.79
N ALA A 4 -21.50 18.19 18.23
CA ALA A 4 -20.79 17.20 17.42
C ALA A 4 -21.64 16.74 16.22
N VAL A 5 -22.96 16.64 16.40
CA VAL A 5 -23.91 16.32 15.31
C VAL A 5 -23.96 17.46 14.30
N GLU A 6 -23.96 18.70 14.78
CA GLU A 6 -23.97 19.91 13.95
C GLU A 6 -22.69 20.05 13.13
N GLU A 7 -21.52 19.87 13.76
CA GLU A 7 -20.21 19.83 13.09
C GLU A 7 -20.14 18.72 12.04
N PHE A 8 -20.69 17.54 12.34
CA PHE A 8 -20.73 16.43 11.38
C PHE A 8 -21.66 16.71 10.20
N HIS A 9 -22.81 17.33 10.44
CA HIS A 9 -23.73 17.73 9.37
C HIS A 9 -23.07 18.74 8.41
N ILE A 10 -22.41 19.77 8.96
CA ILE A 10 -21.66 20.75 8.18
C ILE A 10 -20.56 20.07 7.37
N TYR A 11 -19.82 19.14 7.97
CA TYR A 11 -18.78 18.39 7.27
C TYR A 11 -19.35 17.59 6.09
N ILE A 12 -20.46 16.86 6.28
CA ILE A 12 -21.10 16.11 5.20
C ILE A 12 -21.58 17.05 4.08
N ALA A 13 -22.25 18.14 4.43
CA ALA A 13 -22.78 19.09 3.46
C ALA A 13 -21.65 19.68 2.59
N ASN A 14 -20.55 20.10 3.23
CA ASN A 14 -19.40 20.67 2.53
C ASN A 14 -18.66 19.67 1.63
N ASN A 15 -18.72 18.38 1.95
CA ASN A 15 -17.97 17.33 1.24
C ASN A 15 -18.86 16.42 0.39
N GLN A 16 -20.15 16.75 0.21
CA GLN A 16 -21.13 15.89 -0.44
C GLN A 16 -20.69 15.39 -1.83
N THR A 17 -20.02 16.25 -2.61
CA THR A 17 -19.50 15.91 -3.95
C THR A 17 -18.34 14.91 -3.93
N PHE A 18 -17.64 14.77 -2.80
CA PHE A 18 -16.52 13.85 -2.62
C PHE A 18 -16.92 12.53 -1.95
N ILE A 19 -18.11 12.48 -1.33
CA ILE A 19 -18.61 11.28 -0.65
C ILE A 19 -19.06 10.26 -1.72
N THR A 20 -18.42 9.10 -1.73
CA THR A 20 -18.75 8.02 -2.67
C THR A 20 -20.12 7.42 -2.36
N ASN A 21 -20.98 7.30 -3.37
CA ASN A 21 -22.27 6.62 -3.24
C ASN A 21 -22.10 5.09 -3.24
N TYR A 22 -21.82 4.53 -2.06
CA TYR A 22 -21.65 3.08 -1.90
C TYR A 22 -22.92 2.28 -2.20
N GLY A 23 -24.11 2.87 -2.03
CA GLY A 23 -25.38 2.22 -2.33
C GLY A 23 -25.61 2.04 -3.84
N GLU A 24 -25.22 3.02 -4.64
CA GLU A 24 -25.21 2.90 -6.10
C GLU A 24 -24.19 1.87 -6.58
N ARG A 25 -22.96 1.91 -6.06
CA ARG A 25 -21.93 0.90 -6.36
C ARG A 25 -22.41 -0.51 -6.05
N TYR A 26 -23.07 -0.72 -4.90
CA TYR A 26 -23.65 -2.02 -4.56
C TYR A 26 -24.69 -2.48 -5.59
N ARG A 27 -25.61 -1.60 -6.00
CA ARG A 27 -26.62 -1.93 -7.02
C ARG A 27 -26.02 -2.21 -8.40
N GLN A 28 -24.89 -1.59 -8.72
CA GLN A 28 -24.15 -1.80 -9.97
C GLN A 28 -23.20 -3.01 -9.91
N GLY A 29 -23.02 -3.65 -8.75
CA GLY A 29 -22.06 -4.74 -8.58
C GLY A 29 -20.61 -4.28 -8.49
N ASP A 30 -20.37 -2.98 -8.33
CA ASP A 30 -19.05 -2.40 -8.19
C ASP A 30 -18.41 -2.74 -6.84
N ARG A 31 -17.08 -2.68 -6.79
CA ARG A 31 -16.33 -2.87 -5.53
C ARG A 31 -16.68 -1.76 -4.53
N ILE A 32 -17.25 -2.16 -3.39
CA ILE A 32 -17.66 -1.27 -2.30
C ILE A 32 -16.54 -1.08 -1.27
N SER A 33 -15.76 -2.14 -1.02
CA SER A 33 -14.70 -2.10 -0.01
C SER A 33 -13.37 -1.63 -0.60
N SER A 34 -12.91 -0.48 -0.10
CA SER A 34 -11.53 -0.01 -0.20
C SER A 34 -10.59 -0.73 0.78
N GLY A 35 -11.10 -1.53 1.72
CA GLY A 35 -10.33 -2.09 2.83
C GLY A 35 -9.11 -2.92 2.41
N PHE A 36 -9.19 -3.63 1.28
CA PHE A 36 -8.03 -4.33 0.71
C PHE A 36 -6.93 -3.35 0.26
N VAL A 37 -7.32 -2.30 -0.45
CA VAL A 37 -6.41 -1.26 -0.94
C VAL A 37 -5.82 -0.50 0.25
N GLU A 38 -6.64 -0.12 1.22
CA GLU A 38 -6.20 0.53 2.46
C GLU A 38 -5.22 -0.33 3.24
N SER A 39 -5.50 -1.63 3.34
CA SER A 39 -4.60 -2.58 4.00
C SER A 39 -3.27 -2.71 3.27
N ALA A 40 -3.28 -2.74 1.93
CA ALA A 40 -2.07 -2.77 1.13
C ALA A 40 -1.25 -1.48 1.29
N VAL A 41 -1.90 -0.31 1.25
CA VAL A 41 -1.26 0.98 1.51
C VAL A 41 -0.67 1.01 2.92
N ASN A 42 -1.41 0.57 3.92
CA ASN A 42 -0.93 0.50 5.30
C ASN A 42 0.27 -0.46 5.42
N TYR A 43 0.27 -1.60 4.72
CA TYR A 43 1.42 -2.51 4.70
C TYR A 43 2.68 -1.85 4.09
N VAL A 44 2.52 -1.16 2.96
CA VAL A 44 3.63 -0.50 2.26
C VAL A 44 4.12 0.72 3.04
N VAL A 45 3.24 1.47 3.71
CA VAL A 45 3.57 2.78 4.29
C VAL A 45 3.77 2.71 5.81
N ALA A 46 2.90 2.04 6.56
CA ALA A 46 2.77 2.31 7.99
C ALA A 46 4.00 1.95 8.83
N LYS A 47 4.72 0.86 8.48
CA LYS A 47 5.89 0.42 9.25
C LYS A 47 7.04 1.44 9.24
N ARG A 48 7.17 2.28 8.20
CA ARG A 48 8.34 3.16 7.99
C ARG A 48 8.02 4.64 7.80
N PHE A 49 6.73 4.99 7.71
CA PHE A 49 6.30 6.35 7.41
C PHE A 49 5.39 6.98 8.48
N THR A 50 4.63 6.20 9.26
CA THR A 50 3.63 6.78 10.18
C THR A 50 3.75 6.31 11.63
N LYS A 51 4.19 5.07 11.88
CA LYS A 51 4.35 4.53 13.25
C LYS A 51 5.71 4.93 13.86
N ARG A 52 5.93 4.56 15.15
CA ARG A 52 7.09 4.86 16.05
C ARG A 52 8.51 4.92 15.44
N GLN A 53 8.71 4.46 14.20
CA GLN A 53 9.94 4.59 13.41
C GLN A 53 9.78 5.67 12.31
N GLN A 54 9.35 6.89 12.67
CA GLN A 54 9.31 7.98 11.72
C GLN A 54 10.75 8.38 11.38
N MET A 55 11.11 8.23 10.11
CA MET A 55 12.38 8.72 9.57
C MET A 55 12.12 10.01 8.77
N GLN A 56 13.02 10.97 8.90
CA GLN A 56 13.02 12.18 8.07
C GLN A 56 13.57 11.82 6.68
N TRP A 57 12.66 11.53 5.75
CA TRP A 57 13.02 11.16 4.39
C TRP A 57 12.97 12.37 3.46
N SER A 58 13.93 12.45 2.54
CA SER A 58 13.76 13.29 1.35
C SER A 58 12.65 12.72 0.46
N PRO A 59 11.96 13.54 -0.36
CA PRO A 59 10.96 13.05 -1.31
C PRO A 59 11.47 11.92 -2.21
N LYS A 60 12.74 12.01 -2.65
CA LYS A 60 13.40 10.96 -3.43
C LYS A 60 13.59 9.67 -2.62
N GLY A 61 14.04 9.78 -1.37
CA GLY A 61 14.24 8.62 -0.50
C GLY A 61 12.92 7.89 -0.20
N ALA A 62 11.86 8.65 0.08
CA ALA A 62 10.51 8.12 0.26
C ALA A 62 10.04 7.36 -0.99
N HIS A 63 10.19 7.96 -2.17
CA HIS A 63 9.79 7.36 -3.44
C HIS A 63 10.52 6.04 -3.71
N LEU A 64 11.85 6.00 -3.56
CA LEU A 64 12.64 4.79 -3.77
C LEU A 64 12.27 3.69 -2.77
N LEU A 65 12.03 4.05 -1.50
CA LEU A 65 11.62 3.09 -0.49
C LEU A 65 10.26 2.46 -0.82
N LEU A 66 9.30 3.25 -1.32
CA LEU A 66 8.01 2.73 -1.75
C LEU A 66 8.18 1.74 -2.91
N GLN A 67 8.97 2.07 -3.93
CA GLN A 67 9.24 1.15 -5.05
C GLN A 67 9.82 -0.18 -4.56
N MET A 68 10.81 -0.13 -3.66
CA MET A 68 11.44 -1.32 -3.11
C MET A 68 10.46 -2.18 -2.30
N ARG A 69 9.65 -1.55 -1.44
CA ARG A 69 8.65 -2.27 -0.63
C ARG A 69 7.56 -2.90 -1.50
N THR A 70 7.14 -2.24 -2.58
CA THR A 70 6.21 -2.81 -3.56
C THR A 70 6.82 -4.01 -4.28
N ARG A 71 8.08 -3.92 -4.75
CA ARG A 71 8.76 -5.07 -5.38
C ARG A 71 8.92 -6.26 -4.43
N VAL A 72 9.15 -6.01 -3.14
CA VAL A 72 9.14 -7.07 -2.11
C VAL A 72 7.77 -7.72 -1.99
N LEU A 73 6.71 -6.89 -1.88
CA LEU A 73 5.34 -7.38 -1.76
C LEU A 73 4.91 -8.21 -2.97
N ASN A 74 5.31 -7.81 -4.17
CA ASN A 74 5.02 -8.53 -5.42
C ASN A 74 5.92 -9.76 -5.65
N GLY A 75 6.94 -10.01 -4.81
CA GLY A 75 7.92 -11.07 -5.04
C GLY A 75 8.91 -10.80 -6.18
N GLU A 76 8.95 -9.57 -6.69
CA GLU A 76 9.75 -9.17 -7.86
C GLU A 76 11.17 -8.71 -7.50
N LEU A 77 11.44 -8.48 -6.20
CA LEU A 77 12.72 -7.93 -5.75
C LEU A 77 13.90 -8.80 -6.20
N GLU A 78 13.79 -10.11 -6.01
CA GLU A 78 14.89 -11.03 -6.34
C GLU A 78 15.17 -11.09 -7.84
N GLN A 79 14.13 -11.16 -8.66
CA GLN A 79 14.29 -11.12 -10.11
C GLN A 79 14.89 -9.79 -10.59
N THR A 80 14.48 -8.67 -9.98
CA THR A 80 15.08 -7.35 -10.25
C THR A 80 16.59 -7.38 -9.99
N PHE A 81 17.00 -7.96 -8.86
CA PHE A 81 18.43 -8.09 -8.53
C PHE A 81 19.17 -8.99 -9.50
N ARG A 82 18.59 -10.13 -9.91
CA ARG A 82 19.18 -11.03 -10.92
C ARG A 82 19.39 -10.34 -12.26
N ASN A 83 18.49 -9.43 -12.66
CA ASN A 83 18.65 -8.67 -13.90
C ASN A 83 19.86 -7.72 -13.87
N TRP A 84 20.23 -7.19 -12.70
CA TRP A 84 21.42 -6.34 -12.53
C TRP A 84 22.69 -7.13 -12.19
N HIS A 85 22.53 -8.24 -11.48
CA HIS A 85 23.58 -9.10 -10.99
C HIS A 85 23.24 -10.55 -11.33
N PRO A 86 23.61 -11.04 -12.53
CA PRO A 86 23.21 -12.38 -13.00
C PRO A 86 23.60 -13.55 -12.08
N ASN A 87 24.69 -13.38 -11.30
CA ASN A 87 25.18 -14.37 -10.35
C ASN A 87 24.50 -14.31 -8.97
N PHE A 88 23.59 -13.36 -8.73
CA PHE A 88 22.89 -13.23 -7.46
C PHE A 88 21.89 -14.37 -7.31
N ARG A 89 22.17 -15.33 -6.40
CA ARG A 89 21.33 -16.50 -6.11
C ARG A 89 20.91 -17.20 -7.41
N ALA A 90 21.91 -17.71 -8.14
CA ALA A 90 21.67 -18.39 -9.40
C ALA A 90 20.62 -19.50 -9.22
N VAL A 91 19.73 -19.67 -10.20
CA VAL A 91 18.61 -20.64 -10.14
C VAL A 91 19.10 -22.07 -9.86
N ASN A 92 20.34 -22.39 -10.26
CA ASN A 92 20.98 -23.67 -9.97
C ASN A 92 21.28 -23.86 -8.47
N ASP A 93 21.65 -22.81 -7.74
CA ASP A 93 21.92 -22.87 -6.29
C ASP A 93 20.64 -23.10 -5.48
N GLU A 94 19.49 -22.57 -5.94
CA GLU A 94 18.19 -22.82 -5.31
C GLU A 94 17.70 -24.27 -5.51
N LYS A 95 17.96 -24.85 -6.71
CA LYS A 95 17.64 -26.26 -6.96
C LYS A 95 18.50 -27.19 -6.11
N ILE A 96 19.79 -26.90 -5.97
CA ILE A 96 20.71 -27.68 -5.13
C ILE A 96 20.27 -27.63 -3.65
N LYS A 97 19.86 -26.46 -3.15
CA LYS A 97 19.38 -26.30 -1.76
C LYS A 97 18.02 -26.95 -1.48
N LYS A 98 17.16 -27.14 -2.47
CA LYS A 98 15.86 -27.83 -2.31
C LYS A 98 15.97 -29.35 -2.42
N ALA A 99 17.06 -29.85 -3.00
CA ALA A 99 17.33 -31.28 -3.16
C ALA A 99 18.19 -31.88 -2.03
N ALA A 100 18.75 -31.04 -1.17
CA ALA A 100 19.47 -31.41 0.06
C ALA A 100 18.56 -31.23 1.28
#